data_AF-A0AAD1C2D9-F1
#
_entry.id   AF-A0AAD1C2D9-F1
#
_cell.length_a   1.000
_cell.length_b   1.000
_cell.length_c   1.000
_cell.angle_alpha   90.00
_cell.angle_beta   90.00
_cell.angle_gamma   90.00
#
_symmetry.space_group_name_H-M   'P 1'
#
loop_
_entity.id
_entity.type
_entity.pdbx_description
1 polymer ?
#
loop_
_entity_poly.entity_id
_entity_poly.type
_entity_poly.pdbx_seq_one_letter_code
_entity_poly.pdbx_strand_id
1 'polypeptide(L)'
;MTLAEERAAIRTGVTAARTSTLRRDLNSLETQRRQVQALNTLERKGARPSTKGRGTWDPARATTGTGGGIASPLTETSYYDRTHWAERTLLSSDGLLSFRVQPIKEITQRDANDAEVKQVFADPSVTP
;
A
#
# COMPACT_ATOMS: atom_id res chain seq x y z
N MET A 1 -7.66 -9.00 -78.81
CA MET A 1 -7.25 -10.11 -77.92
C MET A 1 -8.14 -11.31 -78.21
N THR A 2 -7.54 -12.47 -78.35
CA THR A 2 -8.26 -13.73 -78.58
C THR A 2 -8.68 -14.36 -77.25
N LEU A 3 -9.76 -15.14 -77.25
CA LEU A 3 -10.20 -15.93 -76.09
C LEU A 3 -9.10 -16.84 -75.52
N ALA A 4 -8.15 -17.27 -76.35
CA ALA A 4 -7.01 -18.08 -75.93
C ALA A 4 -5.99 -17.26 -75.12
N GLU A 5 -5.71 -16.02 -75.52
CA GLU A 5 -4.81 -15.09 -74.81
C GLU A 5 -5.37 -14.73 -73.44
N GLU A 6 -6.68 -14.48 -73.34
CA GLU A 6 -7.35 -14.16 -72.09
C GLU A 6 -7.26 -15.33 -71.08
N ARG A 7 -7.51 -16.56 -71.55
CA ARG A 7 -7.35 -17.77 -70.72
C ARG A 7 -5.91 -17.99 -70.26
N ALA A 8 -4.93 -17.71 -71.12
CA ALA A 8 -3.52 -17.79 -70.75
C ALA A 8 -3.16 -16.74 -69.68
N ALA A 9 -3.63 -15.50 -69.83
CA ALA A 9 -3.43 -14.42 -68.87
C ALA A 9 -4.08 -14.71 -67.49
N ILE A 10 -5.27 -15.32 -67.48
CA ILE A 10 -5.92 -15.76 -66.24
C ILE A 10 -5.09 -16.84 -65.55
N ARG A 11 -4.58 -17.84 -66.29
CA ARG A 11 -3.74 -18.90 -65.72
C ARG A 11 -2.44 -18.36 -65.14
N THR A 12 -1.78 -17.44 -65.84
CA THR A 12 -0.54 -16.82 -65.34
C THR A 12 -0.82 -15.98 -64.10
N GLY A 13 -1.91 -15.21 -64.07
CA GLY A 13 -2.35 -14.44 -62.91
C GLY A 13 -2.62 -15.31 -61.67
N VAL A 14 -3.37 -16.41 -61.84
CA VAL A 14 -3.66 -17.36 -60.74
C VAL A 14 -2.38 -18.02 -60.22
N THR A 15 -1.46 -18.39 -61.12
CA THR A 15 -0.19 -19.03 -60.74
C THR A 15 0.71 -18.04 -60.00
N ALA A 16 0.82 -16.81 -60.48
CA ALA A 16 1.59 -15.75 -59.83
C ALA A 16 1.04 -15.42 -58.43
N ALA A 17 -0.29 -15.34 -58.29
CA ALA A 17 -0.95 -15.13 -57.00
C ALA A 17 -0.59 -16.24 -56.00
N ARG A 18 -0.73 -17.51 -56.40
CA ARG A 18 -0.41 -18.68 -55.55
C ARG A 18 1.06 -18.73 -55.13
N THR A 19 1.98 -18.41 -56.03
CA THR A 19 3.43 -18.38 -55.72
C THR A 19 3.76 -17.27 -54.74
N SER A 20 3.10 -16.11 -54.87
CA SER A 20 3.31 -14.97 -53.97
C SER A 20 2.80 -15.23 -52.54
N THR A 21 1.67 -15.92 -52.39
CA THR A 21 1.12 -16.29 -51.09
C THR A 21 1.97 -17.36 -50.43
N LEU A 22 2.36 -18.40 -51.17
CA LEU A 22 3.22 -19.47 -50.65
C LEU A 22 4.57 -18.93 -50.16
N ARG A 23 5.19 -18.04 -50.93
CA ARG A 23 6.48 -17.42 -50.53
C ARG A 23 6.34 -16.57 -49.27
N ARG A 24 5.24 -15.83 -49.12
CA ARG A 24 4.96 -15.04 -47.92
C ARG A 24 4.80 -15.94 -46.70
N ASP A 25 4.05 -17.03 -46.84
CA ASP A 25 3.78 -17.97 -45.75
C ASP A 25 5.08 -18.66 -45.31
N LEU A 26 5.91 -19.09 -46.26
CA LEU A 26 7.22 -19.67 -45.97
C LEU A 26 8.15 -18.68 -45.25
N ASN A 27 8.23 -17.43 -45.75
CA ASN A 27 9.03 -16.39 -45.10
C ASN A 27 8.51 -16.06 -43.69
N SER A 28 7.18 -16.12 -43.47
CA SER A 28 6.58 -15.94 -42.15
C SER A 28 7.01 -17.02 -41.16
N LEU A 29 7.06 -18.28 -41.62
CA LEU A 29 7.49 -19.41 -40.79
C LEU A 29 9.00 -19.40 -40.51
N GLU A 30 9.82 -18.94 -41.46
CA GLU A 30 11.26 -18.79 -41.27
C GLU A 30 11.60 -17.65 -40.29
N THR A 31 10.97 -16.48 -40.46
CA THR A 31 11.19 -15.32 -39.60
C THR A 31 10.62 -15.50 -38.19
N GLN A 32 9.53 -16.26 -38.05
CA GLN A 32 8.95 -16.63 -36.76
C GLN A 32 9.38 -18.03 -36.32
N ARG A 33 10.70 -18.29 -36.21
CA ARG A 33 11.14 -19.38 -35.33
C ARG A 33 10.57 -19.11 -33.95
N ARG A 34 9.55 -19.89 -33.57
CA ARG A 34 8.85 -19.80 -32.29
C ARG A 34 9.92 -19.84 -31.19
N GLN A 35 10.20 -18.70 -30.58
CA GLN A 35 11.08 -18.62 -29.43
C GLN A 35 10.38 -19.37 -28.30
N VAL A 36 10.77 -20.63 -28.09
CA VAL A 36 10.32 -21.40 -26.94
C VAL A 36 11.00 -20.76 -25.75
N GLN A 37 10.22 -20.09 -24.91
CA GLN A 37 10.76 -19.48 -23.71
C GLN A 37 11.39 -20.57 -22.85
N ALA A 38 12.69 -20.42 -22.58
CA ALA A 38 13.40 -21.32 -21.69
C ALA A 38 12.78 -21.21 -20.29
N LEU A 39 12.56 -22.36 -19.66
CA LEU A 39 12.05 -22.40 -18.29
C LEU A 39 13.10 -21.82 -17.35
N ASN A 40 12.68 -20.94 -16.44
CA ASN A 40 13.57 -20.42 -15.41
C ASN A 40 14.01 -21.57 -14.50
N THR A 41 15.32 -21.77 -14.38
CA THR A 41 15.89 -22.70 -13.40
C THR A 41 15.73 -22.10 -12.01
N LEU A 42 14.82 -22.66 -11.22
CA LEU A 42 14.68 -22.30 -9.81
C LEU A 42 15.83 -22.94 -9.01
N GLU A 43 16.40 -22.16 -8.09
CA GLU A 43 17.37 -22.72 -7.14
C GLU A 43 16.74 -23.84 -6.31
N ARG A 44 17.50 -24.90 -6.06
CA ARG A 44 17.08 -26.02 -5.20
C ARG A 44 16.76 -25.49 -3.80
N LYS A 45 15.60 -25.86 -3.25
CA LYS A 45 15.23 -25.52 -1.86
C LYS A 45 16.38 -25.89 -0.90
N GLY A 46 16.84 -24.91 -0.11
CA GLY A 46 17.90 -25.08 0.88
C GLY A 46 19.34 -24.91 0.37
N ALA A 47 19.56 -24.67 -0.93
CA ALA A 47 20.90 -24.43 -1.48
C ALA A 47 21.38 -22.98 -1.30
N ARG A 48 20.48 -22.05 -0.93
CA ARG A 48 20.84 -20.65 -0.75
C ARG A 48 21.53 -20.44 0.59
N PRO A 49 22.79 -19.99 0.63
CA PRO A 49 23.48 -19.69 1.88
C PRO A 49 22.77 -18.56 2.63
N SER A 50 22.79 -18.63 3.97
CA SER A 50 22.24 -17.60 4.84
C SER A 50 22.82 -16.23 4.47
N THR A 51 21.97 -15.32 3.99
CA THR A 51 22.34 -13.96 3.61
C THR A 51 21.72 -13.01 4.61
N LYS A 52 22.53 -12.14 5.22
CA LYS A 52 22.01 -11.05 6.05
C LYS A 52 21.30 -10.04 5.14
N GLY A 53 20.01 -9.84 5.35
CA GLY A 53 19.27 -8.78 4.65
C GLY A 53 19.83 -7.42 5.03
N ARG A 54 20.19 -6.60 4.03
CA ARG A 54 20.52 -5.19 4.22
C ARG A 54 19.31 -4.37 3.81
N GLY A 55 18.67 -3.71 4.77
CA GLY A 55 17.67 -2.70 4.46
C GLY A 55 18.35 -1.47 3.86
N THR A 56 17.99 -1.10 2.63
CA THR A 56 18.35 0.19 2.05
C THR A 56 17.42 1.25 2.63
N TRP A 57 17.97 2.15 3.45
CA TRP A 57 17.25 3.34 3.91
C TRP A 57 17.07 4.31 2.73
N ASP A 58 15.84 4.59 2.36
CA ASP A 58 15.48 5.55 1.32
C ASP A 58 14.96 6.85 1.98
N PRO A 59 15.73 7.95 1.94
CA PRO A 59 15.31 9.20 2.54
C PRO A 59 14.07 9.82 1.86
N ALA A 60 13.75 9.44 0.62
CA ALA A 60 12.56 9.93 -0.08
C ALA A 60 11.27 9.22 0.36
N ARG A 61 11.38 8.04 0.99
CA ARG A 61 10.23 7.32 1.60
C ARG A 61 9.93 7.74 3.04
N ALA A 62 10.83 8.46 3.69
CA ALA A 62 10.65 8.88 5.09
C ALA A 62 9.57 9.95 5.28
N THR A 63 9.14 10.62 4.20
CA THR A 63 8.31 11.83 4.27
C THR A 63 6.80 11.58 4.18
N THR A 64 6.34 10.34 3.98
CA THR A 64 4.90 10.02 3.86
C THR A 64 4.47 8.80 4.65
N GLY A 65 5.19 8.49 5.73
CA GLY A 65 4.61 7.68 6.78
C GLY A 65 3.53 8.50 7.49
N THR A 66 2.26 8.22 7.21
CA THR A 66 1.11 8.66 8.04
C THR A 66 1.11 7.99 9.43
N GLY A 67 2.25 7.43 9.85
CA GLY A 67 2.53 7.05 11.23
C GLY A 67 3.25 8.20 11.93
N GLY A 68 2.58 9.34 12.05
CA GLY A 68 3.04 10.46 12.85
C GLY A 68 2.78 10.16 14.31
N GLY A 69 3.82 9.81 15.06
CA GLY A 69 3.74 9.86 16.52
C GLY A 69 3.46 11.29 16.96
N ILE A 70 2.83 11.44 18.13
CA ILE A 70 2.61 12.75 18.73
C ILE A 70 3.98 13.34 19.09
N ALA A 71 4.25 14.60 18.72
CA ALA A 71 5.55 15.21 18.96
C ALA A 71 5.66 15.77 20.39
N SER A 72 6.54 15.20 21.21
CA SER A 72 6.83 15.73 22.55
C SER A 72 7.63 17.04 22.49
N PRO A 73 7.41 18.01 23.40
CA PRO A 73 6.55 17.95 24.59
C PRO A 73 5.07 18.24 24.31
N LEU A 74 4.19 17.69 25.14
CA LEU A 74 2.77 18.05 25.20
C LEU A 74 2.58 19.21 26.16
N THR A 75 2.02 20.31 25.66
CA THR A 75 1.72 21.49 26.45
C THR A 75 0.20 21.65 26.55
N GLU A 76 -0.31 21.73 27.77
CA GLU A 76 -1.70 22.08 28.00
C GLU A 76 -1.88 23.59 27.81
N THR A 77 -2.84 23.99 26.97
CA THR A 77 -3.06 25.39 26.63
C THR A 77 -3.81 26.16 27.71
N SER A 78 -4.78 25.50 28.36
CA SER A 78 -5.64 26.12 29.36
C SER A 78 -6.24 25.05 30.26
N TYR A 79 -6.21 25.33 31.57
CA TYR A 79 -6.86 24.49 32.57
C TYR A 79 -8.40 24.46 32.41
N TYR A 80 -8.99 25.53 31.89
CA TYR A 80 -10.44 25.65 31.73
C TYR A 80 -10.99 24.81 30.58
N ASP A 81 -10.12 24.30 29.70
CA ASP A 81 -10.54 23.48 28.55
C ASP A 81 -10.77 22.01 28.94
N ARG A 82 -10.52 21.66 30.20
CA ARG A 82 -10.78 20.33 30.75
C ARG A 82 -12.27 20.11 30.89
N THR A 83 -12.73 18.95 30.41
CA THR A 83 -14.08 18.48 30.73
C THR A 83 -14.01 17.50 31.89
N HIS A 84 -15.06 17.47 32.71
CA HIS A 84 -15.13 16.63 33.90
C HIS A 84 -16.33 15.68 33.81
N TRP A 85 -16.19 14.54 34.49
CA TRP A 85 -17.32 13.68 34.82
C TRP A 85 -18.14 14.30 35.96
N ALA A 86 -19.29 13.70 36.27
CA ALA A 86 -20.13 14.13 37.38
C ALA A 86 -19.34 14.14 38.71
N GLU A 87 -19.67 15.09 39.59
CA GLU A 87 -19.06 15.22 40.91
C GLU A 87 -19.29 13.96 41.76
N ARG A 88 -18.27 13.57 42.52
CA ARG A 88 -18.28 12.38 43.36
C ARG A 88 -17.76 12.69 44.74
N THR A 89 -18.34 12.03 45.74
CA THR A 89 -17.83 12.05 47.11
C THR A 89 -17.02 10.78 47.35
N LEU A 90 -15.72 10.93 47.56
CA LEU A 90 -14.81 9.86 47.95
C LEU A 90 -14.65 9.89 49.47
N LEU A 91 -14.77 8.74 50.12
CA LEU A 91 -14.45 8.59 51.53
C LEU A 91 -12.98 8.17 51.67
N SER A 92 -12.32 8.66 52.70
CA SER A 92 -11.03 8.12 53.12
C SER A 92 -11.20 6.66 53.53
N SER A 93 -10.11 5.89 53.49
CA SER A 93 -10.11 4.47 53.86
C SER A 93 -10.56 4.22 55.31
N ASP A 94 -10.35 5.18 56.20
CA ASP A 94 -10.78 5.16 57.59
C ASP A 94 -12.19 5.76 57.81
N GLY A 95 -12.82 6.29 56.75
CA GLY A 95 -14.17 6.87 56.77
C GLY A 95 -14.31 8.21 57.49
N LEU A 96 -13.21 8.78 58.00
CA LEU A 96 -13.24 10.03 58.78
C LEU A 96 -13.35 11.28 57.90
N LEU A 97 -12.77 11.23 56.70
CA LEU A 97 -12.74 12.35 55.77
C LEU A 97 -13.53 12.01 54.51
N SER A 98 -14.20 13.02 53.96
CA SER A 98 -14.85 12.92 52.66
C SER A 98 -14.35 14.03 51.74
N PHE A 99 -14.08 13.67 50.49
CA PHE A 99 -13.56 14.55 49.45
C PHE A 99 -14.58 14.62 48.32
N ARG A 100 -15.01 15.84 47.97
CA ARG A 100 -15.76 16.06 46.74
C ARG A 100 -14.78 16.32 45.61
N VAL A 101 -14.80 15.45 44.60
CA VAL A 101 -13.87 15.48 43.47
C VAL A 101 -14.68 15.41 42.18
N GLN A 102 -14.28 16.21 41.20
CA GLN A 102 -14.78 16.15 39.83
C GLN A 102 -13.71 15.50 38.95
N PRO A 103 -13.84 14.19 38.64
CA PRO A 103 -12.84 13.48 37.86
C PRO A 103 -12.70 14.08 36.46
N ILE A 104 -11.48 14.14 35.94
CA ILE A 104 -11.22 14.66 34.60
C ILE A 104 -11.71 13.64 33.57
N LYS A 105 -12.38 14.13 32.53
CA LYS A 105 -12.88 13.35 31.40
C LYS A 105 -12.02 13.55 30.16
N GLU A 106 -11.69 14.79 29.81
CA GLU A 106 -10.89 15.11 28.62
C GLU A 106 -9.94 16.26 28.93
N ILE A 107 -8.70 16.13 28.45
CA ILE A 107 -7.71 17.21 28.44
C ILE A 107 -7.29 17.45 26.99
N THR A 108 -7.35 18.70 26.56
CA THR A 108 -6.84 19.14 25.26
C THR A 108 -5.45 19.72 25.42
N GLN A 109 -4.52 19.28 24.58
CA GLN A 109 -3.11 19.66 24.60
C GLN A 109 -2.62 19.98 23.19
N ARG A 110 -1.49 20.68 23.10
CA ARG A 110 -0.76 20.93 21.86
C ARG A 110 0.57 20.21 21.90
N ASP A 111 0.93 19.59 20.79
CA ASP A 111 2.22 18.94 20.61
C ASP A 111 3.30 19.94 20.16
N ALA A 112 4.55 19.50 20.02
CA ALA A 112 5.66 20.37 19.60
C ALA A 112 5.50 20.95 18.18
N ASN A 113 4.62 20.39 17.36
CA ASN A 113 4.28 20.85 16.02
C ASN A 113 2.97 21.66 15.99
N ASP A 114 2.46 22.07 17.17
CA ASP A 114 1.20 22.79 17.35
C ASP A 114 -0.05 21.98 16.93
N ALA A 115 0.06 20.65 16.84
CA ALA A 115 -1.07 19.77 16.57
C ALA A 115 -1.89 19.55 17.84
N GLU A 116 -3.22 19.52 17.69
CA GLU A 116 -4.15 19.23 18.79
C GLU A 116 -4.10 17.74 19.18
N VAL A 117 -3.96 17.49 20.47
CA VAL A 117 -3.93 16.16 21.08
C VAL A 117 -4.97 16.12 22.19
N LYS A 118 -5.84 15.11 22.16
CA LYS A 118 -6.88 14.91 23.18
C LYS A 118 -6.60 13.66 23.98
N GLN A 119 -6.51 13.80 25.30
CA GLN A 119 -6.44 12.70 26.23
C GLN A 119 -7.82 12.48 26.85
N VAL A 120 -8.46 11.35 26.52
CA VAL A 120 -9.79 10.99 27.03
C VAL A 120 -9.65 9.91 28.09
N PHE A 121 -10.16 10.20 29.29
CA PHE A 121 -10.11 9.31 30.44
C PHE A 121 -11.44 8.56 30.61
N ALA A 122 -11.34 7.28 30.97
CA ALA A 122 -12.50 6.48 31.30
C ALA A 122 -13.22 7.01 32.55
N ASP A 123 -14.51 6.73 32.67
CA ASP A 123 -15.26 7.06 33.88
C ASP A 123 -14.86 6.14 35.04
N PRO A 124 -14.38 6.67 36.18
CA PRO A 124 -14.01 5.85 37.33
C PRO A 124 -15.19 5.14 38.04
N SER A 125 -16.46 5.30 37.63
CA SER A 125 -17.55 4.44 38.15
C SER A 125 -17.49 3.01 37.66
N VAL A 126 -16.91 2.80 36.47
CA VAL A 126 -16.93 1.50 35.82
C VAL A 126 -15.82 0.68 36.46
N THR A 127 -16.19 -0.17 37.41
CA THR A 127 -15.27 -1.19 37.93
C THR A 127 -15.07 -2.22 36.81
N PRO A 128 -13.83 -2.68 36.54
CA PRO A 128 -13.58 -3.71 35.53
C PRO A 128 -14.34 -5.01 35.80
#